data_AF-A0A9X9PY42-F1
#
_entry.id   AF-A0A9X9PY42-F1
#
_cell.length_a   1.000
_cell.length_b   1.000
_cell.length_c   1.000
_cell.angle_alpha   90.00
_cell.angle_beta   90.00
_cell.angle_gamma   90.00
#
_symmetry.space_group_name_H-M   'P 1'
#
loop_
_entity.id
_entity.type
_entity.pdbx_description
1 polymer ?
#
loop_
_entity_poly.entity_id
_entity_poly.type
_entity_poly.pdbx_seq_one_letter_code
_entity_poly.pdbx_strand_id
1 'polypeptide(L)'
;KLCLCSEPAPPKSLFAVNKTQTSVTLLWVEEGVADFFEVFCQQVGSSQETKLQEPIAVSSHVVTISSLLPATAYNCSVTSF
;
A
#
# COMPACT_ATOMS: atom_id res chain seq x y z
N LYS A 1 -24.70 -16.25 19.26
CA LYS A 1 -23.43 -15.48 19.37
C LYS A 1 -23.09 -15.04 17.95
N LEU A 2 -23.53 -13.85 17.56
CA LEU A 2 -23.21 -13.28 16.25
C LEU A 2 -21.74 -12.85 16.29
N CYS A 3 -20.91 -13.38 15.40
CA CYS A 3 -19.56 -12.85 15.22
C CYS A 3 -19.69 -11.46 14.58
N LEU A 4 -19.27 -10.44 15.31
CA LEU A 4 -19.09 -9.08 14.81
C LEU A 4 -17.84 -9.08 13.92
N CYS A 5 -17.95 -9.51 12.67
CA CYS A 5 -16.92 -9.19 11.68
C CYS A 5 -17.10 -7.72 11.32
N SER A 6 -16.60 -6.83 12.19
CA SER A 6 -16.47 -5.41 11.88
C SER A 6 -15.64 -5.29 10.62
N GLU A 7 -16.04 -4.44 9.68
CA GLU A 7 -15.20 -4.10 8.53
C GLU A 7 -13.83 -3.63 9.05
N PRO A 8 -12.72 -4.05 8.41
CA PRO A 8 -11.38 -3.65 8.83
C PRO A 8 -11.27 -2.13 8.74
N ALA A 9 -10.72 -1.51 9.79
CA ALA A 9 -10.56 -0.07 9.83
C ALA A 9 -9.54 0.37 8.76
N PRO A 10 -9.79 1.47 8.04
CA PRO A 10 -8.83 1.96 7.06
C PRO A 10 -7.51 2.38 7.75
N PRO A 11 -6.36 2.24 7.08
CA PRO A 11 -5.08 2.72 7.60
C PRO A 11 -5.11 4.24 7.83
N LYS A 12 -4.62 4.72 8.98
CA LYS A 12 -4.67 6.14 9.33
C LYS A 12 -3.41 6.93 8.98
N SER A 13 -2.25 6.29 8.99
CA SER A 13 -0.97 7.00 8.92
C SER A 13 0.01 6.27 8.01
N LEU A 14 -0.18 6.41 6.71
CA LEU A 14 0.74 5.87 5.70
C LEU A 14 1.96 6.78 5.57
N PHE A 15 3.14 6.21 5.82
CA PHE A 15 4.44 6.86 5.68
C PHE A 15 5.26 6.17 4.60
N ALA A 16 6.09 6.97 3.91
CA ALA A 16 7.04 6.50 2.92
C ALA A 16 8.45 6.83 3.37
N VAL A 17 9.23 5.81 3.73
CA VAL A 17 10.59 5.91 4.27
C VAL A 17 11.59 5.15 3.39
N ASN A 18 12.89 5.23 3.71
CA ASN A 18 13.96 4.49 3.04
C ASN A 18 13.89 4.59 1.50
N LYS A 19 13.63 5.80 0.99
CA LYS A 19 13.49 6.06 -0.45
C LYS A 19 14.84 5.94 -1.15
N THR A 20 14.91 5.09 -2.17
CA THR A 20 16.03 5.02 -3.10
C THR A 20 15.60 5.51 -4.48
N GLN A 21 16.47 5.41 -5.49
CA GLN A 21 16.09 5.72 -6.87
C GLN A 21 15.03 4.77 -7.42
N THR A 22 14.94 3.53 -6.94
CA THR A 22 14.07 2.49 -7.55
C THR A 22 13.22 1.74 -6.52
N SER A 23 13.21 2.19 -5.27
CA SER A 23 12.43 1.57 -4.21
C SER A 23 11.99 2.56 -3.12
N VAL A 24 10.95 2.15 -2.38
CA VAL A 24 10.46 2.86 -1.20
C VAL A 24 9.91 1.86 -0.20
N THR A 25 10.11 2.10 1.09
CA THR A 25 9.45 1.33 2.14
C THR A 25 8.22 2.10 2.61
N LEU A 26 7.05 1.46 2.55
CA LEU A 26 5.80 1.95 3.08
C LEU A 26 5.55 1.36 4.47
N LEU A 27 5.10 2.21 5.39
CA LEU A 27 4.78 1.87 6.78
C LEU A 27 3.42 2.47 7.11
N TRP A 28 2.53 1.73 7.76
CA TRP A 28 1.25 2.29 8.19
C TRP A 28 0.85 1.86 9.59
N VAL A 29 -0.10 2.59 10.15
CA VAL A 29 -0.78 2.25 11.40
C VAL A 29 -2.26 2.10 11.10
N GLU A 30 -2.88 1.09 11.71
CA GLU A 30 -4.32 0.89 11.70
C GLU A 30 -4.87 0.89 13.14
N GLU A 31 -6.15 1.20 13.30
CA GLU A 31 -6.86 1.13 14.59
C GLU A 31 -7.70 -0.15 14.74
N GLY A 32 -7.79 -0.96 13.68
CA GLY A 32 -8.54 -2.21 13.62
C GLY A 32 -7.64 -3.44 13.59
N VAL A 33 -8.26 -4.60 13.39
CA VAL A 33 -7.55 -5.84 13.05
C VAL A 33 -7.88 -6.15 11.60
N ALA A 34 -6.85 -6.17 10.75
CA ALA A 34 -6.92 -6.70 9.39
C ALA A 34 -6.16 -8.03 9.33
N ASP A 35 -6.65 -8.96 8.52
CA ASP A 35 -5.96 -10.23 8.25
C ASP A 35 -4.79 -9.99 7.28
N PHE A 36 -4.99 -9.10 6.31
CA PHE A 36 -3.96 -8.68 5.36
C PHE A 36 -4.24 -7.30 4.76
N PHE A 37 -3.29 -6.83 3.96
CA PHE A 37 -3.36 -5.56 3.28
C PHE A 37 -3.04 -5.73 1.80
N GLU A 38 -3.70 -4.95 0.96
CA GLU A 38 -3.28 -4.76 -0.42
C GLU A 38 -2.63 -3.40 -0.59
N VAL A 39 -1.45 -3.39 -1.21
CA VAL A 39 -0.72 -2.18 -1.54
C VAL A 39 -0.71 -1.98 -3.04
N PHE A 40 -1.17 -0.82 -3.49
CA PHE A 40 -1.20 -0.45 -4.90
C PHE A 40 -0.46 0.86 -5.11
N CYS A 41 0.46 0.91 -6.08
CA CYS A 41 1.22 2.11 -6.42
C CYS A 41 1.07 2.42 -7.92
N GLN A 42 0.59 3.63 -8.22
CA GLN A 42 0.41 4.09 -9.59
C GLN A 42 1.30 5.30 -9.87
N GLN A 43 1.96 5.33 -11.03
CA GLN A 43 2.72 6.48 -11.48
C GLN A 43 1.79 7.68 -11.70
N VAL A 44 2.15 8.84 -11.14
CA VAL A 44 1.39 10.08 -11.32
C VAL A 44 1.49 10.53 -12.77
N GLY A 45 0.35 10.87 -13.37
CA GLY A 45 0.27 11.35 -14.76
C GLY A 45 0.29 10.25 -15.82
N SER A 46 0.26 8.96 -15.45
CA SER A 46 -0.03 7.90 -16.41
C SER A 46 -1.53 7.94 -16.78
N SER A 47 -1.86 8.36 -18.01
CA SER A 47 -3.25 8.50 -18.51
C SER A 47 -3.99 7.17 -18.71
N GLN A 48 -3.28 6.06 -18.57
CA GLN A 48 -3.87 4.74 -18.60
C GLN A 48 -3.86 4.20 -17.18
N GLU A 49 -4.94 3.51 -16.83
CA GLU A 49 -4.88 2.25 -16.09
C GLU A 49 -3.90 1.28 -16.77
N THR A 50 -2.63 1.66 -16.97
CA THR A 50 -1.57 0.71 -17.25
C THR A 50 -1.34 0.05 -15.91
N LYS A 51 -2.21 -0.93 -15.67
CA LYS A 51 -2.22 -1.94 -14.61
C LYS A 51 -0.92 -2.73 -14.70
N LEU A 52 0.21 -2.08 -14.44
CA LEU A 52 1.54 -2.66 -14.57
C LEU A 52 2.01 -3.31 -13.27
N GLN A 53 1.35 -3.02 -12.14
CA GLN A 53 1.57 -3.74 -10.89
C GLN A 53 0.23 -4.20 -10.34
N GLU A 54 0.08 -5.53 -10.24
CA GLU A 54 -0.98 -6.12 -9.43
C GLU A 54 -0.81 -5.63 -7.98
N PRO A 55 -1.91 -5.39 -7.25
CA PRO A 55 -1.84 -5.08 -5.83
C PRO A 55 -1.02 -6.14 -5.10
N ILE A 56 -0.13 -5.70 -4.22
CA ILE A 56 0.72 -6.60 -3.45
C ILE A 56 0.01 -6.90 -2.13
N ALA A 57 -0.35 -8.17 -1.93
CA ALA A 57 -0.90 -8.64 -0.66
C ALA A 57 0.22 -8.85 0.37
N VAL A 58 0.06 -8.27 1.56
CA VAL A 58 1.01 -8.39 2.67
C VAL A 58 0.30 -8.61 3.99
N SER A 59 0.91 -9.38 4.89
CA SER A 59 0.39 -9.64 6.25
C SER A 59 1.09 -8.79 7.33
N SER A 60 1.86 -7.77 6.92
CA SER A 60 2.62 -6.91 7.83
C SER A 60 2.35 -5.45 7.51
N HIS A 61 2.39 -4.59 8.53
CA HIS A 61 2.24 -3.13 8.43
C HIS A 61 3.41 -2.40 7.77
N VAL A 62 4.29 -3.15 7.09
CA VAL A 62 5.46 -2.67 6.38
C VAL A 62 5.64 -3.44 5.08
N VAL A 63 5.95 -2.73 3.99
CA VAL A 63 6.36 -3.35 2.72
C VAL A 63 7.40 -2.49 2.02
N THR A 64 8.32 -3.12 1.30
CA THR A 64 9.23 -2.40 0.39
C THR A 64 8.79 -2.63 -1.05
N ILE A 65 8.40 -1.55 -1.72
CA ILE A 65 8.08 -1.53 -3.14
C ILE A 65 9.37 -1.30 -3.90
N SER A 66 9.64 -2.16 -4.88
CA SER A 66 10.88 -2.16 -5.68
C SER A 66 10.56 -1.99 -7.17
N SER A 67 11.60 -1.90 -8.00
CA SER A 67 11.47 -1.79 -9.46
C SER A 67 10.68 -0.56 -9.92
N LEU A 68 10.72 0.51 -9.13
CA LEU A 68 10.18 1.81 -9.50
C LEU A 68 11.11 2.51 -10.48
N LEU A 69 10.53 3.38 -11.31
CA LEU A 69 11.31 4.23 -12.20
C LEU A 69 11.96 5.37 -11.39
N PRO A 70 13.25 5.67 -11.62
CA PRO A 70 13.90 6.82 -10.99
C PRO A 70 13.21 8.15 -11.28
N ALA A 71 13.32 9.07 -10.31
CA ALA A 71 12.78 10.42 -10.40
C ALA A 71 11.30 10.51 -10.83
N THR A 72 10.53 9.46 -10.55
CA THR A 72 9.11 9.34 -10.93
C THR A 72 8.24 9.45 -9.68
N ALA A 73 7.17 10.25 -9.76
CA ALA A 73 6.20 10.36 -8.68
C ALA A 73 5.18 9.22 -8.74
N TYR A 74 4.87 8.64 -7.59
CA TYR A 74 3.87 7.58 -7.44
C TYR A 74 2.85 7.93 -6.36
N ASN A 75 1.58 7.60 -6.61
CA ASN A 75 0.52 7.56 -5.62
C ASN A 75 0.35 6.13 -5.15
N CYS A 76 0.66 5.88 -3.88
CA CYS A 76 0.48 4.57 -3.26
C CYS A 76 -0.70 4.60 -2.28
N SER A 77 -1.53 3.56 -2.31
CA SER A 77 -2.64 3.33 -1.39
C SER A 77 -2.50 1.98 -0.70
N VAL A 78 -2.98 1.90 0.53
CA VAL A 78 -3.08 0.66 1.31
C VAL A 78 -4.54 0.43 1.65
N THR A 79 -5.03 -0.77 1.39
CA THR A 79 -6.39 -1.21 1.71
C THR A 79 -6.31 -2.38 2.69
N SER A 80 -7.04 -2.29 3.81
CA SER A 80 -7.13 -3.36 4.81
C SER A 80 -8.24 -4.35 4.48
N PHE A 81 -8.00 -5.64 4.73
CA PHE A 81 -8.95 -6.75 4.51
C PHE A 81 -9.04 -7.68 5.73
#